data_AF-A0A660CKA1-F1
#
_entry.id   AF-A0A660CKA1-F1
#
_cell.length_a   1.000
_cell.length_b   1.000
_cell.length_c   1.000
_cell.angle_alpha   90.00
_cell.angle_beta   90.00
_cell.angle_gamma   90.00
#
_symmetry.space_group_name_H-M   'P 1'
#
loop_
_entity.id
_entity.type
_entity.pdbx_description
1 polymer ?
#
loop_
_entity_poly.entity_id
_entity_poly.type
_entity_poly.pdbx_seq_one_letter_code
_entity_poly.pdbx_strand_id
1 'polypeptide(L)'
;MSEADESDDQRRARGLPPEPLRPGEPEPDRPEPPKPVNAAFWLVVAAAAVLVVAFVLQLLNKDALTDTLIQRNTDENISNDQIASGVESMLWSLIVGAVAVGALMVLFAWKARQGTRSARTVVTVLVVLVALFSLLGGGYLVIGAVLLALVGAALMYLPSVDPYFPRVLKRP
;
A
#
# COMPACT_ATOMS: atom_id res chain seq x y z
N MET A 1 19.53 -33.72 8.01
CA MET A 1 19.68 -34.08 6.59
C MET A 1 18.44 -33.53 5.90
N SER A 2 18.56 -32.52 5.03
CA SER A 2 17.39 -32.11 4.23
C SER A 2 17.14 -33.18 3.18
N GLU A 3 15.88 -33.53 2.97
CA GLU A 3 15.49 -34.45 1.90
C GLU A 3 15.90 -33.77 0.59
N ALA A 4 16.74 -34.44 -0.20
CA ALA A 4 17.41 -33.86 -1.38
C ALA A 4 16.46 -33.52 -2.55
N ASP A 5 15.16 -33.45 -2.30
CA ASP A 5 14.09 -33.25 -3.29
C ASP A 5 12.98 -32.31 -2.75
N GLU A 6 13.23 -31.60 -1.65
CA GLU A 6 12.27 -30.65 -1.08
C GLU A 6 12.20 -29.39 -1.96
N SER A 7 11.08 -29.17 -2.64
CA SER A 7 10.91 -27.98 -3.49
C SER A 7 10.95 -26.69 -2.66
N ASP A 8 11.39 -25.61 -3.30
CA ASP A 8 11.55 -24.30 -2.68
C ASP A 8 10.22 -23.79 -2.05
N ASP A 9 9.09 -24.18 -2.62
CA ASP A 9 7.74 -23.92 -2.09
C ASP A 9 7.43 -24.72 -0.81
N GLN A 10 7.88 -25.98 -0.73
CA GLN A 10 7.77 -26.79 0.49
C GLN A 10 8.63 -26.20 1.62
N ARG A 11 9.84 -25.72 1.29
CA ARG A 11 10.73 -25.04 2.24
C ARG A 11 10.09 -23.75 2.76
N ARG A 12 9.52 -22.92 1.87
CA ARG A 12 8.75 -21.72 2.26
C ARG A 12 7.54 -22.05 3.12
N ALA A 13 6.81 -23.13 2.83
CA ALA A 13 5.68 -23.58 3.64
C ALA A 13 6.10 -24.00 5.07
N ARG A 14 7.33 -24.53 5.22
CA ARG A 14 7.95 -24.85 6.51
C ARG A 14 8.64 -23.66 7.17
N GLY A 15 8.65 -22.48 6.55
CA GLY A 15 9.33 -21.28 7.06
C GLY A 15 10.86 -21.31 6.94
N LEU A 16 11.40 -22.21 6.11
CA LEU A 16 12.83 -22.28 5.81
C LEU A 16 13.18 -21.28 4.69
N PRO A 17 14.38 -20.66 4.72
CA PRO A 17 14.86 -19.85 3.62
C PRO A 17 15.06 -20.69 2.35
N PRO A 18 14.95 -20.12 1.13
CA PRO A 18 15.17 -20.83 -0.13
C PRO A 18 16.57 -21.45 -0.22
N GLU A 19 16.76 -22.47 -1.07
CA GLU A 19 18.08 -23.13 -1.14
C GLU A 19 19.11 -22.16 -1.70
N PRO A 20 20.34 -22.10 -1.15
CA PRO A 20 21.39 -21.31 -1.76
C PRO A 20 21.62 -21.83 -3.18
N LEU A 21 21.37 -20.97 -4.17
CA LEU A 21 21.63 -21.25 -5.58
C LEU A 21 23.09 -21.64 -5.76
N ARG A 22 23.35 -22.86 -6.27
CA ARG A 22 24.71 -23.24 -6.63
C ARG A 22 25.08 -22.59 -7.96
N PRO A 23 26.36 -22.23 -8.18
CA PRO A 23 26.81 -21.73 -9.46
C PRO A 23 26.47 -22.73 -10.59
N GLY A 24 25.64 -22.32 -11.55
CA GLY A 24 25.21 -23.13 -12.69
C GLY A 24 23.83 -23.79 -12.56
N GLU A 25 23.15 -23.64 -11.43
CA GLU A 25 21.79 -24.17 -11.22
C GLU A 25 20.75 -23.16 -11.77
N PRO A 26 19.75 -23.59 -12.55
CA PRO A 26 18.71 -22.70 -13.04
C PRO A 26 17.95 -22.09 -11.87
N GLU A 27 17.65 -20.79 -11.94
CA GLU A 27 16.87 -20.10 -10.90
C GLU A 27 15.53 -20.82 -10.71
N PRO A 28 15.14 -21.19 -9.47
CA PRO A 28 13.91 -21.94 -9.24
C PRO A 28 12.72 -21.19 -9.83
N ASP A 29 11.90 -21.91 -10.58
CA ASP A 29 10.77 -21.37 -11.32
C ASP A 29 9.81 -20.71 -10.33
N ARG A 30 9.73 -19.37 -10.36
CA ARG A 30 8.87 -18.63 -9.44
C ARG A 30 7.43 -18.83 -9.90
N PRO A 31 6.54 -19.40 -9.07
CA PRO A 31 5.17 -19.67 -9.51
C PRO A 31 4.51 -18.37 -9.97
N GLU A 32 4.04 -18.38 -11.22
CA GLU A 32 3.38 -17.23 -11.82
C GLU A 32 2.22 -16.77 -10.93
N PRO A 33 2.13 -15.47 -10.61
CA PRO A 33 1.09 -14.98 -9.72
C PRO A 33 -0.29 -15.21 -10.34
N PRO A 34 -1.26 -15.74 -9.58
CA PRO A 34 -2.63 -15.88 -10.05
C PRO A 34 -3.19 -14.55 -10.56
N LYS A 35 -4.05 -14.59 -11.59
CA LYS A 35 -4.65 -13.38 -12.19
C LYS A 35 -5.22 -12.40 -11.14
N PRO A 36 -5.94 -12.83 -10.08
CA PRO A 36 -6.44 -11.90 -9.07
C PRO A 36 -5.32 -11.20 -8.28
N VAL A 37 -4.20 -11.88 -8.01
CA VAL A 37 -3.04 -11.28 -7.31
C VAL A 37 -2.35 -10.24 -8.20
N ASN A 38 -2.24 -10.52 -9.50
CA ASN A 38 -1.69 -9.55 -10.44
C ASN A 38 -2.60 -8.32 -10.61
N ALA A 39 -3.91 -8.52 -10.65
CA ALA A 39 -4.88 -7.41 -10.66
C ALA A 39 -4.82 -6.60 -9.36
N ALA A 40 -4.73 -7.27 -8.20
CA ALA A 40 -4.56 -6.64 -6.90
C ALA A 40 -3.34 -5.72 -6.86
N PHE A 41 -2.20 -6.19 -7.39
CA PHE A 41 -0.98 -5.40 -7.49
C PHE A 41 -1.21 -4.09 -8.26
N TRP A 42 -1.79 -4.15 -9.46
CA TRP A 42 -2.02 -2.96 -10.27
C TRP A 42 -3.07 -2.02 -9.66
N LEU A 43 -4.08 -2.53 -8.97
CA LEU A 43 -5.04 -1.71 -8.23
C LEU A 43 -4.38 -0.94 -7.09
N VAL A 44 -3.47 -1.57 -6.34
CA VAL A 44 -2.72 -0.90 -5.28
C VAL A 44 -1.76 0.14 -5.85
N VAL A 45 -1.12 -0.14 -6.99
CA VAL A 45 -0.26 0.83 -7.70
C VAL A 45 -1.08 2.04 -8.17
N ALA A 46 -2.24 1.79 -8.79
CA ALA A 46 -3.14 2.85 -9.22
C ALA A 46 -3.63 3.69 -8.03
N ALA A 47 -4.00 3.05 -6.93
CA ALA A 47 -4.40 3.74 -5.71
C ALA A 47 -3.30 4.64 -5.15
N ALA A 48 -2.06 4.16 -5.07
CA ALA A 48 -0.93 4.96 -4.62
C ALA A 48 -0.67 6.17 -5.53
N ALA A 49 -0.76 5.99 -6.86
CA ALA A 49 -0.60 7.08 -7.81
C ALA A 49 -1.73 8.12 -7.68
N VAL A 50 -2.99 7.68 -7.62
CA VAL A 50 -4.15 8.57 -7.45
C VAL A 50 -4.07 9.34 -6.13
N LEU A 51 -3.61 8.70 -5.06
CA LEU A 51 -3.44 9.35 -3.75
C LEU A 51 -2.45 10.53 -3.82
N VAL A 52 -1.29 10.32 -4.45
CA VAL A 52 -0.28 11.37 -4.63
C VAL A 52 -0.84 12.49 -5.52
N VAL A 53 -1.46 12.13 -6.65
CA VAL A 53 -2.08 13.11 -7.56
C VAL A 53 -3.16 13.93 -6.85
N ALA A 54 -3.97 13.33 -5.98
CA ALA A 54 -5.00 14.02 -5.22
C ALA A 54 -4.40 15.16 -4.36
N PHE A 55 -3.32 14.89 -3.62
CA PHE A 55 -2.69 15.92 -2.80
C PHE A 55 -1.92 16.95 -3.61
N VAL A 56 -1.31 16.57 -4.73
CA VAL A 56 -0.70 17.53 -5.66
C VAL A 56 -1.74 18.48 -6.23
N LEU A 57 -2.90 17.98 -6.65
CA LEU A 57 -4.01 18.82 -7.11
C LEU A 57 -4.53 19.73 -6.00
N GLN A 58 -4.54 19.27 -4.75
CA GLN A 58 -4.93 20.11 -3.62
C GLN A 58 -3.91 21.21 -3.32
N LEU A 59 -2.62 20.93 -3.48
CA LEU A 59 -1.55 21.94 -3.40
C LEU A 59 -1.67 22.98 -4.52
N LEU A 60 -1.97 22.55 -5.75
CA LEU A 60 -2.20 23.48 -6.87
C LEU A 60 -3.45 24.36 -6.67
N ASN A 61 -4.44 23.87 -5.92
CA ASN A 61 -5.65 24.61 -5.56
C ASN A 61 -5.61 25.13 -4.11
N LYS A 62 -4.42 25.34 -3.54
CA LYS A 62 -4.26 25.71 -2.12
C LYS A 62 -4.97 27.01 -1.76
N ASP A 63 -5.06 27.97 -2.68
CA ASP A 63 -5.62 29.30 -2.43
C ASP A 63 -7.10 29.19 -2.02
N ALA A 64 -7.90 28.37 -2.70
CA ALA A 64 -9.30 28.15 -2.33
C ALA A 64 -9.45 27.54 -0.93
N LEU A 65 -8.52 26.68 -0.53
CA LEU A 65 -8.49 26.08 0.80
C LEU A 65 -8.13 27.14 1.86
N THR A 66 -7.11 27.95 1.59
CA THR A 66 -6.63 29.04 2.45
C THR A 66 -7.73 30.09 2.66
N ASP A 67 -8.39 30.54 1.59
CA ASP A 67 -9.48 31.52 1.66
C ASP A 67 -10.65 31.00 2.51
N THR A 68 -11.00 29.72 2.34
CA THR A 68 -12.05 29.08 3.14
C THR A 68 -11.69 29.05 4.62
N LEU A 69 -10.41 28.80 4.95
CA LEU A 69 -9.94 28.76 6.33
C LEU A 69 -9.85 30.16 6.95
N ILE A 70 -9.42 31.16 6.19
CA ILE A 70 -9.43 32.57 6.62
C ILE A 70 -10.85 33.02 6.93
N GLN A 71 -11.82 32.74 6.05
CA GLN A 71 -13.23 33.11 6.26
C GLN A 71 -13.86 32.42 7.48
N ARG A 72 -13.37 31.23 7.84
CA ARG A 72 -13.84 30.47 9.01
C ARG A 72 -13.05 30.78 10.27
N ASN A 73 -11.95 31.54 10.18
CA ASN A 73 -11.15 31.88 11.32
C ASN A 73 -11.89 32.89 12.19
N THR A 74 -12.20 32.50 13.42
CA THR A 74 -12.81 33.37 14.44
C THR A 74 -11.80 33.81 15.51
N ASP A 75 -10.54 33.35 15.42
CA ASP A 75 -9.49 33.67 16.38
C ASP A 75 -8.65 34.85 15.89
N GLU A 76 -8.74 35.97 16.62
CA GLU A 76 -8.00 37.20 16.33
C GLU A 76 -6.48 37.06 16.53
N ASN A 77 -6.02 36.01 17.24
CA ASN A 77 -4.59 35.77 17.46
C ASN A 77 -3.92 35.08 16.26
N ILE A 78 -4.69 34.60 15.29
CA ILE A 78 -4.19 33.91 14.11
C ILE A 78 -4.26 34.86 12.92
N SER A 79 -3.10 35.28 12.42
CA SER A 79 -3.01 36.08 11.20
C SER A 79 -3.28 35.23 9.95
N ASN A 80 -3.75 35.88 8.89
CA ASN A 80 -3.99 35.23 7.59
C ASN A 80 -2.71 34.59 7.02
N ASP A 81 -1.56 35.23 7.22
CA ASP A 81 -0.26 34.71 6.78
C ASP A 81 0.13 33.42 7.51
N GLN A 82 -0.21 33.31 8.80
CA GLN A 82 -0.03 32.07 9.57
C GLN A 82 -0.93 30.95 9.03
N ILE A 83 -2.16 31.25 8.61
CA ILE A 83 -3.06 30.27 7.99
C ILE A 83 -2.47 29.80 6.65
N ALA A 84 -2.08 30.73 5.78
CA ALA A 84 -1.54 30.41 4.46
C ALA A 84 -0.28 29.53 4.53
N SER A 85 0.68 29.93 5.39
CA SER A 85 1.90 29.14 5.61
C SER A 85 1.64 27.79 6.26
N GLY A 86 0.65 27.71 7.16
CA GLY A 86 0.21 26.47 7.78
C GLY A 86 -0.42 25.50 6.77
N VAL A 87 -1.30 25.99 5.90
CA VAL A 87 -1.91 25.20 4.81
C VAL A 87 -0.86 24.66 3.87
N GLU A 88 0.08 25.51 3.44
CA GLU A 88 1.17 25.09 2.56
C GLU A 88 2.04 23.99 3.20
N SER A 89 2.45 24.20 4.45
CA SER A 89 3.26 23.22 5.20
C SER A 89 2.52 21.90 5.41
N MET A 90 1.21 21.96 5.70
CA MET A 90 0.35 20.79 5.83
C MET A 90 0.27 20.03 4.51
N LEU A 91 0.02 20.70 3.38
CA LEU A 91 -0.11 20.05 2.08
C LEU A 91 1.19 19.40 1.61
N TRP A 92 2.34 20.04 1.85
CA TRP A 92 3.64 19.40 1.59
C TRP A 92 3.85 18.16 2.46
N SER A 93 3.50 18.24 3.74
CA SER A 93 3.60 17.09 4.66
C SER A 93 2.71 15.93 4.21
N LEU A 94 1.50 16.22 3.73
CA LEU A 94 0.58 15.24 3.17
C LEU A 94 1.12 14.59 1.90
N ILE A 95 1.75 15.36 1.00
CA ILE A 95 2.37 14.82 -0.21
C ILE A 95 3.52 13.87 0.16
N VAL A 96 4.42 14.29 1.06
CA VAL A 96 5.54 13.45 1.51
C VAL A 96 5.02 12.17 2.17
N GLY A 97 4.01 12.29 3.04
CA GLY A 97 3.35 11.15 3.68
C GLY A 97 2.70 10.20 2.67
N ALA A 98 1.98 10.75 1.67
CA ALA A 98 1.33 9.97 0.62
C ALA A 98 2.34 9.23 -0.27
N VAL A 99 3.46 9.88 -0.62
CA VAL A 99 4.54 9.23 -1.37
C VAL A 99 5.17 8.11 -0.55
N ALA A 100 5.48 8.36 0.72
CA ALA A 100 6.09 7.36 1.60
C ALA A 100 5.16 6.14 1.81
N VAL A 101 3.90 6.37 2.16
CA VAL A 101 2.91 5.30 2.37
C VAL A 101 2.59 4.60 1.05
N GLY A 102 2.43 5.35 -0.05
CA GLY A 102 2.21 4.80 -1.39
C GLY A 102 3.36 3.89 -1.84
N ALA A 103 4.62 4.30 -1.61
CA ALA A 103 5.78 3.48 -1.90
C ALA A 103 5.79 2.18 -1.08
N LEU A 104 5.45 2.24 0.22
CA LEU A 104 5.30 1.05 1.05
C LEU A 104 4.18 0.13 0.55
N MET A 105 3.02 0.69 0.19
CA MET A 105 1.91 -0.08 -0.37
C MET A 105 2.32 -0.80 -1.65
N VAL A 106 3.01 -0.12 -2.57
CA VAL A 106 3.52 -0.71 -3.81
C VAL A 106 4.57 -1.79 -3.52
N LEU A 107 5.51 -1.53 -2.61
CA LEU A 107 6.55 -2.48 -2.21
C LEU A 107 5.95 -3.77 -1.64
N PHE A 108 4.99 -3.65 -0.73
CA PHE A 108 4.36 -4.82 -0.12
C PHE A 108 3.38 -5.50 -1.07
N ALA A 109 2.71 -4.77 -1.97
CA ALA A 109 1.93 -5.39 -3.05
C ALA A 109 2.82 -6.19 -3.99
N TRP A 110 4.02 -5.70 -4.30
CA TRP A 110 5.03 -6.44 -5.07
C TRP A 110 5.48 -7.70 -4.33
N LYS A 111 5.75 -7.63 -3.02
CA LYS A 111 6.06 -8.82 -2.21
C LYS A 111 4.88 -9.81 -2.14
N ALA A 112 3.65 -9.32 -2.04
CA ALA A 112 2.45 -10.16 -2.09
C ALA A 112 2.32 -10.84 -3.46
N ARG A 113 2.67 -10.15 -4.54
CA ARG A 113 2.76 -10.71 -5.90
C ARG A 113 3.85 -11.78 -6.04
N GLN A 114 4.81 -11.86 -5.12
CA GLN A 114 5.80 -12.95 -5.05
C GLN A 114 5.36 -14.12 -4.15
N GLY A 115 4.12 -14.11 -3.64
CA GLY A 115 3.62 -15.16 -2.74
C GLY A 115 3.97 -14.95 -1.27
N THR A 116 4.53 -13.80 -0.89
CA THR A 116 4.85 -13.52 0.52
C THR A 116 3.57 -13.34 1.33
N ARG A 117 3.27 -14.29 2.25
CA ARG A 117 2.03 -14.26 3.05
C ARG A 117 1.90 -13.03 3.94
N SER A 118 2.97 -12.63 4.63
CA SER A 118 2.94 -11.48 5.56
C SER A 118 2.67 -10.16 4.82
N ALA A 119 3.02 -10.08 3.55
CA ALA A 119 2.84 -8.88 2.75
C ALA A 119 1.37 -8.53 2.56
N ARG A 120 0.46 -9.52 2.45
CA ARG A 120 -0.99 -9.27 2.39
C ARG A 120 -1.49 -8.49 3.60
N THR A 121 -1.12 -8.95 4.80
CA THR A 121 -1.51 -8.30 6.04
C THR A 121 -0.96 -6.88 6.12
N VAL A 122 0.30 -6.67 5.72
CA VAL A 122 0.91 -5.33 5.72
C VAL A 122 0.18 -4.39 4.75
N VAL A 123 -0.11 -4.84 3.52
CA VAL A 123 -0.90 -4.04 2.56
C VAL A 123 -2.25 -3.69 3.17
N THR A 124 -2.98 -4.65 3.73
CA THR A 124 -4.30 -4.40 4.33
C THR A 124 -4.23 -3.39 5.47
N VAL A 125 -3.23 -3.49 6.36
CA VAL A 125 -3.06 -2.52 7.44
C VAL A 125 -2.79 -1.12 6.89
N LEU A 126 -1.92 -0.98 5.89
CA LEU A 126 -1.66 0.31 5.24
C LEU A 126 -2.93 0.88 4.58
N VAL A 127 -3.70 0.04 3.88
CA VAL A 127 -4.98 0.45 3.26
C VAL A 127 -5.98 0.93 4.30
N VAL A 128 -6.13 0.20 5.42
CA VAL A 128 -7.03 0.60 6.51
C VAL A 128 -6.57 1.92 7.13
N LEU A 129 -5.27 2.12 7.35
CA LEU A 129 -4.75 3.38 7.87
C LEU A 129 -5.03 4.56 6.93
N VAL A 130 -4.81 4.38 5.62
CA VAL A 130 -5.13 5.42 4.62
C VAL A 130 -6.64 5.68 4.58
N ALA A 131 -7.47 4.64 4.67
CA ALA A 131 -8.92 4.77 4.72
C ALA A 131 -9.38 5.58 5.95
N LEU A 132 -8.84 5.27 7.13
CA LEU A 132 -9.14 6.02 8.36
C LEU A 132 -8.69 7.48 8.26
N PHE A 133 -7.49 7.72 7.73
CA PHE A 133 -6.98 9.07 7.54
C PHE A 133 -7.84 9.87 6.56
N SER A 134 -8.38 9.22 5.52
CA SER A 134 -9.27 9.88 4.57
C SER A 134 -10.57 10.41 5.20
N LEU A 135 -11.00 9.85 6.34
CA LEU A 135 -12.20 10.34 7.05
C LEU A 135 -11.97 11.71 7.71
N LEU A 136 -10.71 12.13 7.89
CA LEU A 136 -10.36 13.41 8.52
C LEU A 136 -10.46 14.61 7.57
N GLY A 137 -10.78 14.38 6.29
CA GLY A 137 -10.91 15.47 5.30
C GLY A 137 -10.45 15.10 3.89
N GLY A 138 -10.45 13.82 3.52
CA GLY A 138 -10.09 13.37 2.18
C GLY A 138 -11.12 13.80 1.14
N GLY A 139 -10.66 14.42 0.05
CA GLY A 139 -11.50 14.73 -1.11
C GLY A 139 -11.91 13.48 -1.91
N TYR A 140 -12.79 13.65 -2.90
CA TYR A 140 -13.31 12.55 -3.73
C TYR A 140 -12.23 11.68 -4.38
N LEU A 141 -11.10 12.27 -4.77
CA LEU A 141 -9.96 11.53 -5.33
C LEU A 141 -9.27 10.63 -4.30
N VAL A 142 -9.14 11.10 -3.06
CA VAL A 142 -8.59 10.29 -1.95
C VAL A 142 -9.52 9.12 -1.67
N ILE A 143 -10.84 9.35 -1.65
CA ILE A 143 -11.84 8.29 -1.51
C ILE A 143 -11.72 7.28 -2.65
N GLY A 144 -11.58 7.75 -3.89
CA GLY A 144 -11.35 6.89 -5.05
C GLY A 144 -10.09 6.01 -4.92
N ALA A 145 -8.98 6.60 -4.46
CA ALA A 145 -7.75 5.86 -4.18
C ALA A 145 -7.97 4.78 -3.10
N VAL A 146 -8.67 5.11 -2.01
CA VAL A 146 -9.00 4.16 -0.94
C VAL A 146 -9.83 3.00 -1.47
N LEU A 147 -10.86 3.28 -2.28
CA LEU A 147 -11.70 2.23 -2.86
C LEU A 147 -10.90 1.29 -3.77
N LEU A 148 -10.03 1.82 -4.63
CA LEU A 148 -9.13 1.02 -5.45
C LEU A 148 -8.23 0.12 -4.58
N ALA A 149 -7.68 0.68 -3.51
CA ALA A 149 -6.80 -0.04 -2.61
C ALA A 149 -7.55 -1.14 -1.82
N LEU A 150 -8.79 -0.88 -1.40
CA LEU A 150 -9.65 -1.86 -0.72
C LEU A 150 -10.00 -3.03 -1.63
N VAL A 151 -10.36 -2.75 -2.89
CA VAL A 151 -10.61 -3.81 -3.88
C VAL A 151 -9.34 -4.62 -4.13
N GLY A 152 -8.20 -3.94 -4.30
CA GLY A 152 -6.90 -4.60 -4.43
C GLY A 152 -6.57 -5.51 -3.25
N ALA A 153 -6.74 -5.02 -2.02
CA ALA A 153 -6.54 -5.81 -0.81
C ALA A 153 -7.50 -7.01 -0.75
N ALA A 154 -8.79 -6.81 -1.02
CA ALA A 154 -9.80 -7.88 -1.00
C ALA A 154 -9.47 -9.01 -1.99
N LEU A 155 -8.99 -8.68 -3.20
CA LEU A 155 -8.57 -9.67 -4.20
C LEU A 155 -7.46 -10.61 -3.68
N MET A 156 -6.63 -10.17 -2.73
CA MET A 156 -5.59 -11.00 -2.11
C MET A 156 -6.13 -12.01 -1.08
N TYR A 157 -7.41 -11.94 -0.72
CA TYR A 157 -8.09 -12.84 0.24
C TYR A 157 -9.19 -13.69 -0.41
N LEU A 158 -9.26 -13.72 -1.75
CA LEU A 158 -10.18 -14.62 -2.43
C LEU A 158 -9.81 -16.09 -2.15
N PRO A 159 -10.80 -17.00 -2.01
CA PRO A 159 -10.53 -18.41 -1.79
C PRO A 159 -9.76 -19.05 -2.97
N SER A 160 -9.87 -18.46 -4.17
CA SER A 160 -9.13 -18.92 -5.36
C SER A 160 -7.61 -18.66 -5.28
N VAL A 161 -7.16 -17.74 -4.42
CA VAL A 161 -5.73 -17.40 -4.26
C VAL A 161 -5.13 -17.94 -2.96
N ASP A 162 -5.93 -18.58 -2.10
CA ASP A 162 -5.45 -19.15 -0.83
C ASP A 162 -4.28 -20.14 -0.97
N PRO A 163 -4.26 -21.05 -1.96
CA PRO A 163 -3.11 -21.95 -2.16
C PRO A 163 -1.80 -21.22 -2.47
N TYR A 164 -1.88 -20.02 -3.08
CA TYR A 164 -0.71 -19.21 -3.42
C TYR A 164 -0.03 -18.59 -2.19
N PHE A 165 -0.73 -18.54 -1.06
CA PHE A 165 -0.22 -17.99 0.19
C PHE A 165 -0.24 -19.06 1.29
N PRO A 166 0.74 -19.98 1.32
CA PRO A 166 0.71 -21.17 2.16
C PRO A 166 0.62 -20.83 3.66
N ARG A 167 -0.19 -21.63 4.38
CA ARG A 167 -0.29 -21.54 5.84
C ARG A 167 0.99 -22.13 6.45
N VAL A 168 1.59 -21.42 7.41
CA VAL A 168 2.68 -21.97 8.22
C VAL A 168 2.09 -23.12 9.03
N LEU A 169 2.59 -24.35 8.82
CA LEU A 169 2.25 -25.45 9.71
C LEU A 169 2.68 -25.04 11.13
N LYS A 170 1.72 -24.97 12.07
CA LYS A 170 2.07 -24.91 13.48
C LYS A 170 2.84 -26.20 13.79
N ARG A 171 4.10 -26.08 14.21
CA ARG A 171 4.79 -27.21 14.83
C ARG A 171 4.00 -27.62 16.09
N PRO A 172 3.73 -28.91 16.29
CA PRO A 172 3.11 -29.43 17.51
C PRO A 172 4.00 -29.16 18.73
#